data_AF-H9XQA7-F1
#
_entry.id   AF-H9XQA7-F1
#
_cell.length_a   1.000
_cell.length_b   1.000
_cell.length_c   1.000
_cell.angle_alpha   90.00
_cell.angle_beta   90.00
_cell.angle_gamma   90.00
#
_symmetry.space_group_name_H-M   'P 1'
#
loop_
_entity.id
_entity.type
_entity.pdbx_description
1 polymer ?
#
loop_
_entity_poly.entity_id
_entity_poly.type
_entity_poly.pdbx_seq_one_letter_code
_entity_poly.pdbx_strand_id
1 'polypeptide(L)'
;MEPSACEDLKAFERRLTEVVSSYRPSTFRWRIVLSAMSMCTAISAWYWLRDPRTTVVPLTESLWIHPVFTVATLTLVVLFILGIQKLVIAPQIITSRTRMVLGDFNMSCDDTGKLILKPRQSNNNST
;
A
#
# COMPACT_ATOMS: atom_id res chain seq x y z
N MET A 1 -22.64 -24.58 -20.22
CA MET A 1 -22.12 -23.23 -19.91
C MET A 1 -22.01 -22.52 -21.24
N GLU A 2 -22.78 -21.45 -21.41
CA GLU A 2 -22.85 -20.66 -22.65
C GLU A 2 -21.44 -20.13 -23.00
N PRO A 3 -20.93 -20.30 -24.23
CA PRO A 3 -19.59 -19.85 -24.61
C PRO A 3 -19.37 -18.34 -24.40
N SER A 4 -20.44 -17.53 -24.49
CA SER A 4 -20.42 -16.09 -24.23
C SER A 4 -20.03 -15.73 -22.79
N ALA A 5 -20.54 -16.46 -21.80
CA ALA A 5 -20.28 -16.16 -20.39
C ALA A 5 -18.79 -16.31 -20.02
N CYS A 6 -18.12 -17.29 -20.63
CA CYS A 6 -16.69 -17.51 -20.42
C CYS A 6 -15.83 -16.39 -21.05
N GLU A 7 -16.24 -15.90 -22.23
CA GLU A 7 -15.58 -14.78 -22.90
C GLU A 7 -15.75 -13.48 -22.11
N ASP A 8 -16.93 -13.22 -21.56
CA ASP A 8 -17.21 -12.04 -20.74
C ASP A 8 -16.39 -12.03 -19.44
N LEU A 9 -16.28 -13.18 -18.75
CA LEU A 9 -15.45 -13.34 -17.56
C LEU A 9 -13.97 -13.05 -17.85
N LYS A 10 -13.48 -13.54 -18.99
CA LYS A 10 -12.10 -13.30 -19.43
C LYS A 10 -11.86 -11.84 -19.81
N ALA A 11 -12.83 -11.20 -20.45
CA ALA A 11 -12.78 -9.76 -20.75
C ALA A 11 -12.77 -8.92 -19.46
N PHE A 12 -13.61 -9.28 -18.49
CA PHE A 12 -13.65 -8.65 -17.17
C PHE A 12 -12.32 -8.80 -16.43
N GLU A 13 -11.77 -10.01 -16.35
CA GLU A 13 -10.47 -10.28 -15.72
C GLU A 13 -9.35 -9.45 -16.36
N ARG A 14 -9.35 -9.33 -17.69
CA ARG A 14 -8.36 -8.51 -18.41
C ARG A 14 -8.47 -7.04 -18.02
N ARG A 15 -9.68 -6.49 -17.95
CA ARG A 15 -9.91 -5.09 -17.53
C ARG A 15 -9.54 -4.88 -16.07
N LEU A 16 -9.88 -5.82 -15.21
CA LEU A 16 -9.51 -5.78 -13.80
C LEU A 16 -7.99 -5.77 -13.62
N THR A 17 -7.28 -6.65 -14.35
CA THR A 17 -5.82 -6.73 -14.35
C THR A 17 -5.19 -5.45 -14.89
N GLU A 18 -5.73 -4.87 -15.97
CA GLU A 18 -5.25 -3.60 -16.54
C GLU A 18 -5.38 -2.44 -15.53
N VAL A 19 -6.54 -2.31 -14.89
CA VAL A 19 -6.77 -1.29 -13.86
C VAL A 19 -5.85 -1.51 -12.66
N VAL A 20 -5.76 -2.72 -12.12
CA VAL A 20 -4.90 -3.02 -10.97
C VAL A 20 -3.41 -2.82 -11.30
N SER A 21 -2.99 -3.24 -12.50
CA SER A 21 -1.60 -3.12 -12.95
C SER A 21 -1.18 -1.68 -13.19
N SER A 22 -2.08 -0.77 -13.57
CA SER A 22 -1.76 0.65 -13.73
C SER A 22 -1.49 1.35 -12.38
N TYR A 23 -2.19 0.98 -11.31
CA TYR A 23 -1.97 1.54 -9.97
C TYR A 23 -0.76 0.95 -9.24
N ARG A 24 -0.36 -0.29 -9.57
CA ARG A 24 0.71 -1.03 -8.87
C ARG A 24 2.11 -0.40 -8.93
N PRO A 25 2.66 0.03 -10.08
CA PRO A 25 4.03 0.54 -10.16
C PRO A 25 4.18 1.87 -9.42
N SER A 26 3.18 2.75 -9.47
CA SER A 26 3.17 4.00 -8.72
C SER A 26 3.18 3.73 -7.21
N THR A 27 2.31 2.84 -6.74
CA THR A 27 2.20 2.47 -5.32
C THR A 27 3.48 1.84 -4.78
N PHE A 28 4.10 0.94 -5.54
CA PHE A 28 5.33 0.27 -5.12
C PHE A 28 6.51 1.25 -5.01
N ARG A 29 6.62 2.20 -5.95
CA ARG A 29 7.61 3.29 -5.87
C ARG A 29 7.43 4.11 -4.59
N TRP A 30 6.20 4.53 -4.27
CA TRP A 30 5.92 5.30 -3.05
C TRP A 30 6.20 4.50 -1.77
N ARG A 31 5.92 3.19 -1.75
CA ARG A 31 6.30 2.32 -0.62
C ARG A 31 7.81 2.26 -0.41
N ILE A 32 8.59 2.13 -1.49
CA ILE A 32 10.06 2.13 -1.40
C ILE A 32 10.57 3.48 -0.89
N VAL A 33 10.07 4.59 -1.45
CA VAL A 33 10.47 5.94 -1.04
C VAL A 33 10.17 6.18 0.44
N LEU A 34 8.97 5.83 0.91
CA LEU A 34 8.63 5.95 2.34
C LEU A 34 9.50 5.07 3.23
N SER A 35 9.78 3.83 2.82
CA SER A 35 10.65 2.92 3.56
C SER A 35 12.08 3.48 3.68
N ALA A 36 12.63 3.98 2.57
CA ALA A 36 13.95 4.60 2.54
C ALA A 36 14.02 5.86 3.42
N MET A 37 13.03 6.75 3.31
CA MET A 37 12.96 7.97 4.13
C MET A 37 12.79 7.67 5.61
N SER A 38 12.00 6.65 5.96
CA SER A 38 11.81 6.19 7.34
C SER A 38 13.11 5.63 7.92
N MET A 39 13.81 4.75 7.18
CA MET A 39 15.12 4.23 7.60
C MET A 39 16.16 5.34 7.75
N CYS A 40 16.22 6.27 6.81
CA CYS A 40 17.10 7.43 6.90
C CYS A 40 16.81 8.25 8.16
N THR A 41 15.53 8.55 8.43
CA THR A 41 15.11 9.29 9.63
C THR A 41 15.46 8.54 10.91
N ALA A 42 15.26 7.22 10.96
CA ALA A 42 15.62 6.39 12.11
C ALA A 42 17.14 6.39 12.38
N ILE A 43 17.94 6.29 11.32
CA ILE A 43 19.41 6.35 11.41
C ILE A 43 19.85 7.74 11.88
N SER A 44 19.31 8.81 11.29
CA SER A 44 19.59 10.19 11.71
C SER A 44 19.18 10.45 13.16
N ALA A 45 18.03 9.93 13.58
CA ALA A 45 17.57 9.99 14.97
C ALA A 45 18.51 9.25 15.92
N TRP A 46 19.00 8.07 15.51
CA TRP A 46 19.96 7.29 16.30
C TRP A 46 21.28 8.04 16.51
N TYR A 47 21.82 8.67 15.46
CA TYR A 47 23.01 9.51 15.58
C TYR A 47 22.77 10.73 16.47
N TRP A 48 21.60 11.37 16.33
CA TRP A 48 21.20 12.51 17.16
C TRP A 48 21.08 12.13 18.66
N LEU A 49 20.43 11.02 18.98
CA LEU A 49 20.26 10.51 20.35
C LEU A 49 21.57 10.08 21.01
N ARG A 50 22.57 9.70 20.23
CA ARG A 50 23.88 9.26 20.74
C ARG A 50 24.88 10.40 20.88
N ASP A 51 24.54 11.60 20.42
CA ASP A 51 25.40 12.78 20.55
C ASP A 51 25.35 13.31 22.00
N PRO A 52 26.48 13.39 22.73
CA PRO A 52 26.52 13.92 24.09
C PRO A 52 26.10 15.40 24.21
N ARG A 53 25.99 16.14 23.10
CA ARG A 53 25.50 17.51 23.06
C ARG A 53 23.97 17.61 23.13
N THR A 54 23.22 16.57 22.75
CA THR A 54 21.75 16.63 22.72
C THR A 54 21.09 16.52 24.10
N THR A 55 21.78 15.99 25.09
CA THR A 55 21.30 15.89 26.48
C THR A 55 21.46 17.18 27.29
N VAL A 56 22.28 18.12 26.81
CA VAL A 56 22.62 19.36 27.54
C VAL A 56 22.09 20.63 26.88
N VAL A 57 21.64 20.54 25.63
CA VAL A 57 21.17 21.67 24.82
C VAL A 57 19.66 21.59 24.60
N PRO A 58 18.90 22.69 24.71
CA PRO A 58 17.47 22.71 24.41
C PRO A 58 17.18 22.26 22.96
N LEU A 59 16.00 21.66 22.75
CA LEU A 59 15.62 21.01 21.49
C LEU A 59 15.75 21.94 20.26
N THR A 60 15.44 23.23 20.39
CA THR A 60 15.54 24.21 19.30
C THR A 60 16.97 24.44 18.82
N GLU A 61 17.91 24.54 19.75
CA GLU A 61 19.35 24.68 19.45
C GLU A 61 19.93 23.37 18.90
N SER A 62 19.48 22.25 19.45
CA SER A 62 19.85 20.91 18.96
C SER A 62 19.38 20.65 17.52
N LEU A 63 18.18 21.11 17.16
CA LEU A 63 17.64 21.01 15.80
C LEU A 63 18.45 21.85 14.80
N TRP A 64 19.02 22.98 15.24
CA TRP A 64 19.89 23.83 14.43
C TRP A 64 21.26 23.20 14.20
N ILE A 65 21.79 22.48 15.20
CA ILE A 65 23.08 21.77 15.11
C ILE A 65 22.99 20.54 14.19
N HIS A 66 21.83 19.89 14.09
CA HIS A 66 21.63 18.69 13.27
C HIS A 66 20.61 18.91 12.13
N PRO A 67 20.96 19.70 11.10
CA PRO A 67 20.05 20.03 10.01
C PRO A 67 19.60 18.80 9.21
N VAL A 68 20.43 17.75 9.12
CA VAL A 68 20.09 16.51 8.40
C VAL A 68 18.91 15.78 9.05
N PHE A 69 18.89 15.70 10.38
CA PHE A 69 17.78 15.09 11.12
C PHE A 69 16.51 15.93 10.96
N THR A 70 16.62 17.25 11.13
CA THR A 70 15.49 18.18 10.99
C THR A 70 14.86 18.14 9.60
N VAL A 71 15.67 18.16 8.54
CA VAL A 71 15.20 18.10 7.15
C VAL A 71 14.59 16.74 6.82
N ALA A 72 15.21 15.63 7.24
CA ALA A 72 14.65 14.29 7.01
C ALA A 72 13.28 14.13 7.68
N THR A 73 13.17 14.58 8.94
CA THR A 73 11.94 14.49 9.73
C THR A 73 10.85 15.42 9.16
N LEU A 74 11.20 16.65 8.79
CA LEU A 74 10.27 17.60 8.16
C LEU A 74 9.75 17.06 6.82
N THR A 75 10.65 16.49 6.00
CA THR A 75 10.27 15.88 4.73
C THR A 75 9.30 14.72 4.95
N LEU A 76 9.56 13.85 5.95
CA LEU A 76 8.67 12.75 6.31
C LEU A 76 7.28 13.27 6.77
N VAL A 77 7.24 14.33 7.57
CA VAL A 77 5.99 14.98 8.01
C VAL A 77 5.22 15.56 6.82
N VAL A 78 5.88 16.27 5.90
CA VAL A 78 5.24 16.81 4.69
C VAL A 78 4.67 15.68 3.82
N LEU A 79 5.45 14.63 3.61
CA LEU A 79 5.04 13.41 2.90
C LEU A 79 3.81 12.75 3.56
N PHE A 80 3.70 12.81 4.89
CA PHE A 80 2.56 12.31 5.64
C PHE A 80 1.31 13.17 5.45
N ILE A 81 1.45 14.50 5.56
CA ILE A 81 0.36 15.48 5.39
C ILE A 81 -0.19 15.46 3.96
N LEU A 82 0.68 15.33 2.94
CA LEU A 82 0.29 15.18 1.54
C LEU A 82 -0.48 13.87 1.27
N GLY A 83 -0.62 13.00 2.27
CA GLY A 83 -1.52 11.86 2.20
C GLY A 83 -0.97 10.72 1.37
N ILE A 84 0.36 10.51 1.35
CA ILE A 84 0.96 9.36 0.65
C ILE A 84 0.39 8.03 1.17
N GLN A 85 -0.06 7.98 2.43
CA GLN A 85 -0.81 6.84 2.94
C GLN A 85 -2.04 6.51 2.06
N LYS A 86 -2.75 7.51 1.54
CA LYS A 86 -3.85 7.31 0.58
C LYS A 86 -3.35 6.74 -0.75
N LEU A 87 -2.21 7.22 -1.24
CA LEU A 87 -1.58 6.70 -2.47
C LEU A 87 -1.12 5.24 -2.30
N VAL A 88 -0.67 4.86 -1.11
CA VAL A 88 -0.18 3.50 -0.81
C VAL A 88 -1.33 2.50 -0.57
N ILE A 89 -2.46 2.98 -0.04
CA ILE A 89 -3.61 2.13 0.33
C ILE A 89 -4.68 2.08 -0.79
N ALA A 90 -4.67 3.01 -1.74
CA ALA A 90 -5.64 3.05 -2.85
C ALA A 90 -5.81 1.71 -3.60
N PRO A 91 -4.75 0.98 -4.01
CA PRO A 91 -4.93 -0.29 -4.70
C PRO A 91 -5.55 -1.37 -3.81
N GLN A 92 -5.17 -1.40 -2.53
CA GLN A 92 -5.70 -2.36 -1.56
C GLN A 92 -7.19 -2.10 -1.28
N ILE A 93 -7.59 -0.83 -1.22
CA ILE A 93 -9.00 -0.45 -1.09
C ILE A 93 -9.76 -0.90 -2.34
N ILE A 94 -9.27 -0.60 -3.54
CA ILE A 94 -9.95 -0.97 -4.80
C ILE A 94 -10.12 -2.49 -4.89
N THR A 95 -9.05 -3.26 -4.69
CA THR A 95 -9.14 -4.74 -4.73
C THR A 95 -10.10 -5.28 -3.65
N SER A 96 -10.09 -4.71 -2.44
CA SER A 96 -11.01 -5.09 -1.37
C SER A 96 -12.48 -4.82 -1.72
N ARG A 97 -12.78 -3.65 -2.30
CA ARG A 97 -14.14 -3.30 -2.73
C ARG A 97 -14.60 -4.18 -3.89
N THR A 98 -13.72 -4.47 -4.84
CA THR A 98 -14.04 -5.40 -5.93
C THR A 98 -14.31 -6.80 -5.39
N ARG A 99 -13.49 -7.32 -4.46
CA ARG A 99 -13.73 -8.61 -3.79
C ARG A 99 -15.08 -8.67 -3.08
N MET A 100 -15.53 -7.57 -2.49
CA MET A 100 -16.84 -7.50 -1.81
C MET A 100 -17.97 -7.74 -2.81
N VAL A 101 -17.97 -7.04 -3.95
CA VAL A 101 -18.98 -7.20 -5.01
C VAL A 101 -18.87 -8.57 -5.68
N LEU A 102 -17.66 -9.05 -5.95
CA LEU A 102 -17.45 -10.40 -6.51
C LEU A 102 -17.91 -11.50 -5.55
N GLY A 103 -17.87 -11.24 -4.24
CA GLY A 103 -18.33 -12.16 -3.21
C GLY A 103 -19.80 -12.56 -3.38
N ASP A 104 -20.66 -11.62 -3.80
CA ASP A 104 -22.08 -11.86 -4.05
C ASP A 104 -22.31 -12.87 -5.19
N PHE A 105 -21.34 -13.01 -6.10
CA PHE A 105 -21.37 -13.94 -7.23
C PHE A 105 -20.58 -15.23 -7.01
N ASN A 106 -20.16 -15.53 -5.77
CA ASN A 106 -19.22 -16.62 -5.46
C ASN A 106 -17.88 -16.49 -6.24
N MET A 107 -17.43 -15.26 -6.46
CA MET A 107 -16.15 -14.95 -7.09
C MET A 107 -15.25 -14.20 -6.10
N SER A 108 -13.97 -14.14 -6.41
CA SER A 108 -12.96 -13.32 -5.75
C SER A 108 -11.90 -12.95 -6.78
N CYS A 109 -10.99 -12.04 -6.44
CA CYS A 109 -9.84 -11.73 -7.29
C CYS A 109 -8.55 -11.63 -6.46
N ASP A 110 -7.42 -11.94 -7.06
CA ASP A 110 -6.09 -11.79 -6.46
C ASP A 110 -5.64 -10.32 -6.47
N ASP A 111 -4.58 -9.98 -5.72
CA ASP A 111 -3.97 -8.65 -5.69
C ASP A 111 -3.34 -8.25 -7.04
N THR A 112 -3.27 -9.19 -7.98
CA THR A 112 -2.87 -9.00 -9.37
C THR A 112 -4.03 -8.69 -10.32
N GLY A 113 -5.28 -8.82 -9.85
CA GLY A 113 -6.48 -8.70 -10.70
C GLY A 113 -6.91 -10.01 -11.36
N LYS A 114 -6.25 -11.13 -11.06
CA LYS A 114 -6.66 -12.46 -11.53
C LYS A 114 -7.96 -12.90 -10.88
N LEU A 115 -8.92 -13.42 -11.64
CA LEU A 115 -10.21 -13.87 -11.11
C LEU A 115 -10.09 -15.27 -10.48
N ILE A 116 -10.77 -15.48 -9.35
CA ILE A 116 -10.85 -16.73 -8.60
C ILE A 116 -12.32 -17.09 -8.44
N LEU A 117 -12.75 -18.19 -9.04
CA LEU A 117 -14.08 -18.74 -8.86
C LEU A 117 -14.10 -19.54 -7.55
N LYS A 118 -14.96 -19.18 -6.60
CA LYS A 118 -15.19 -20.03 -5.43
C LYS A 118 -16.10 -21.18 -5.85
N PRO A 119 -15.80 -22.42 -5.46
CA PRO A 119 -16.71 -23.53 -5.73
C PRO A 119 -18.05 -23.23 -5.03
N ARG A 120 -19.15 -23.29 -5.80
CA ARG A 120 -20.50 -23.33 -5.23
C ARG A 120 -20.54 -24.55 -4.31
N GLN A 121 -20.82 -24.33 -3.02
CA GLN A 121 -20.94 -25.44 -2.07
C GLN A 121 -22.01 -26.41 -2.59
N SER A 122 -21.56 -27.51 -3.20
CA SER A 122 -22.42 -28.67 -3.44
C SER A 122 -22.74 -29.19 -2.05
N ASN A 123 -23.99 -28.98 -1.64
CA ASN A 123 -24.53 -29.43 -0.38
C ASN A 123 -24.53 -30.97 -0.38
N ASN A 124 -23.38 -31.59 -0.14
CA ASN A 124 -23.28 -33.03 0.12
C ASN A 124 -23.64 -33.28 1.59
N ASN A 125 -24.88 -32.95 1.94
CA ASN A 125 -25.53 -33.35 3.20
C ASN A 125 -26.58 -34.45 2.90
N SER A 126 -26.15 -35.47 2.18
CA SER A 126 -26.86 -36.74 2.01
C SER A 126 -25.73 -37.77 2.06
N THR A 127 -25.56 -38.61 3.08
CA THR A 127 -26.52 -39.29 3.97
C THR A 127 -25.73 -39.77 5.18
#